data_AF-A0A6V7LVM3-F1
#
_entry.id   AF-A0A6V7LVM3-F1
#
_cell.length_a   1.000
_cell.length_b   1.000
_cell.length_c   1.000
_cell.angle_alpha   90.00
_cell.angle_beta   90.00
_cell.angle_gamma   90.00
#
_symmetry.space_group_name_H-M   'P 1'
#
loop_
_entity.id
_entity.type
_entity.pdbx_description
1 polymer ?
#
loop_
_entity_poly.entity_id
_entity_poly.type
_entity_poly.pdbx_seq_one_letter_code
_entity_poly.pdbx_strand_id
1 'polypeptide(L)' 'AGHGDDKNEIFHEPSKNLPLDPDNHFSKARQRMVRLVANFIKFG' A
#
# COMPACT_ATOMS: atom_id res chain seq x y z
N ALA A 1 10.55 5.16 -7.88
CA ALA A 1 9.44 4.25 -8.22
C ALA A 1 9.96 3.25 -9.23
N GLY A 2 10.25 2.03 -8.78
CA GLY A 2 10.61 0.89 -9.63
C GLY A 2 9.38 0.07 -10.00
N HIS A 3 9.47 -0.71 -11.07
CA HIS A 3 8.39 -1.61 -11.49
C HIS A 3 8.05 -2.61 -10.38
N GLY A 4 6.79 -2.62 -9.92
CA GLY A 4 6.29 -3.54 -8.89
C GLY A 4 6.33 -2.99 -7.45
N ASP A 5 6.74 -1.74 -7.22
CA ASP A 5 6.64 -1.10 -5.90
C ASP A 5 5.17 -1.00 -5.44
N ASP A 6 4.25 -0.75 -6.36
CA ASP A 6 2.81 -0.70 -6.18
C ASP A 6 2.21 -2.00 -5.63
N LYS A 7 2.70 -3.17 -6.07
CA LYS A 7 2.27 -4.47 -5.52
C LYS A 7 2.66 -4.64 -4.05
N ASN A 8 3.88 -4.22 -3.71
CA ASN A 8 4.39 -4.25 -2.33
C ASN A 8 3.69 -3.24 -1.41
N GLU A 9 3.20 -2.15 -2.00
CA GLU A 9 2.46 -1.12 -1.29
C GLU A 9 1.03 -1.58 -0.99
N ILE A 10 0.37 -2.31 -1.90
CA ILE A 10 -1.00 -2.82 -1.70
C ILE A 10 -1.00 -4.08 -0.84
N PHE A 11 -0.16 -5.05 -1.18
CA PHE A 11 -0.02 -6.31 -0.46
C PHE A 11 1.19 -6.17 0.44
N HIS A 12 0.97 -6.17 1.75
CA HIS A 12 2.05 -6.06 2.72
C HIS A 12 3.03 -7.22 2.54
N GLU A 13 4.09 -7.00 1.75
CA GLU A 13 5.08 -8.00 1.42
C GLU A 13 6.17 -7.97 2.51
N PRO A 14 6.30 -9.03 3.33
CA PRO A 14 7.26 -9.06 4.44
C PRO A 14 8.73 -9.04 3.99
N SER A 15 8.98 -9.27 2.69
CA SER A 15 10.32 -9.22 2.07
C SER A 15 10.88 -7.79 1.99
N LYS A 16 9.99 -6.78 1.88
CA LYS A 16 10.37 -5.38 1.92
C LYS A 16 10.20 -4.90 3.34
N ASN A 17 11.30 -4.51 3.98
CA ASN A 17 11.36 -3.86 5.29
C ASN A 17 10.72 -2.45 5.25
N LEU A 18 9.48 -2.36 4.78
CA LEU A 18 8.73 -1.12 4.77
C LEU A 18 8.30 -0.81 6.21
N PRO A 19 8.54 0.43 6.66
CA PRO A 19 8.18 0.83 8.01
C PRO A 19 6.67 0.65 8.23
N LEU A 20 6.33 -0.07 9.29
CA LEU A 20 4.95 -0.26 9.75
C LEU A 20 4.43 0.91 10.58
N ASP A 21 5.30 1.87 10.88
CA ASP A 21 4.97 3.05 11.65
C ASP A 21 3.86 3.85 10.95
N PRO A 22 2.75 4.15 11.63
CA PRO A 22 1.59 4.81 11.02
C PRO A 22 1.85 6.27 10.64
N ASP A 23 2.85 6.92 11.23
CA ASP A 23 3.21 8.30 10.90
C ASP A 23 4.18 8.41 9.73
N ASN A 24 4.80 7.29 9.35
CA ASN A 24 5.65 7.22 8.17
C ASN A 24 4.86 7.51 6.87
N HIS A 25 5.46 8.29 5.98
CA HIS A 25 4.88 8.66 4.69
C HIS A 25 4.49 7.44 3.83
N PHE A 26 5.28 6.35 3.88
CA PHE A 26 4.98 5.10 3.17
C PHE A 26 3.70 4.41 3.70
N SER A 27 3.46 4.45 5.02
CA SER A 27 2.24 3.90 5.60
C SER A 27 0.98 4.67 5.17
N LYS A 28 1.09 6.00 5.04
CA LYS A 28 0.00 6.86 4.57
C LYS A 28 -0.31 6.62 3.08
N ALA A 29 0.70 6.44 2.24
CA ALA A 29 0.55 6.11 0.82
C ALA A 29 -0.10 4.72 0.62
N ARG A 30 0.40 3.69 1.31
CA ARG A 30 -0.22 2.36 1.37
C ARG A 30 -1.70 2.39 1.76
N GLN A 31 -2.06 3.09 2.84
CA GLN A 31 -3.46 3.17 3.27
C GLN A 31 -4.37 3.79 2.20
N ARG A 32 -3.89 4.81 1.46
CA ARG A 32 -4.64 5.42 0.36
C ARG A 32 -4.86 4.44 -0.78
N MET A 33 -3.81 3.71 -1.19
CA MET A 33 -3.89 2.70 -2.25
C MET A 33 -4.83 1.56 -1.89
N VAL A 34 -4.71 1.01 -0.67
CA VAL A 34 -5.59 -0.06 -0.19
C VAL A 34 -7.05 0.38 -0.18
N ARG A 35 -7.35 1.60 0.27
CA ARG A 35 -8.72 2.16 0.24
C ARG A 35 -9.25 2.31 -1.18
N LEU A 36 -8.42 2.79 -2.11
CA LEU A 36 -8.82 2.97 -3.50
C LEU A 36 -9.18 1.63 -4.15
N VAL A 37 -8.34 0.61 -3.98
CA VAL A 37 -8.60 -0.75 -4.50
C VAL A 37 -9.82 -1.37 -3.82
N ALA A 38 -9.93 -1.27 -2.50
CA ALA A 38 -11.07 -1.83 -1.77
C ALA A 38 -12.40 -1.17 -2.16
N ASN A 39 -12.42 0.14 -2.38
CA ASN A 39 -13.60 0.86 -2.82
C ASN A 39 -13.97 0.49 -4.26
N PHE A 40 -13.00 0.33 -5.15
CA PHE A 40 -13.24 -0.16 -6.51
C PHE A 40 -13.86 -1.56 -6.51
N ILE A 41 -13.37 -2.48 -5.69
CA ILE A 41 -13.94 -3.84 -5.60
C ILE A 41 -15.35 -3.83 -4.98
N LYS A 42 -15.58 -2.99 -3.96
CA LYS A 42 -16.86 -2.98 -3.24
C LYS A 42 -17.98 -2.25 -3.97
N PHE A 43 -17.65 -1.22 -4.74
CA PHE A 43 -18.63 -0.30 -5.32
C PHE A 43 -18.51 -0.13 -6.84
N GLY A 44 -17.52 -0.76 -7.47
CA GLY A 44 -17.36 -0.82 -8.92
C GLY A 44 -18.21 -1.92 -9.56
#